data_AF-A0A941CU21-F1
#
_entry.id   AF-A0A941CU21-F1
#
_cell.length_a   1.000
_cell.length_b   1.000
_cell.length_c   1.000
_cell.angle_alpha   90.00
_cell.angle_beta   90.00
_cell.angle_gamma   90.00
#
_symmetry.space_group_name_H-M   'P 1'
#
loop_
_entity.id
_entity.type
_entity.pdbx_description
1 polymer ?
#
loop_
_entity_poly.entity_id
_entity_poly.type
_entity_poly.pdbx_seq_one_letter_code
_entity_poly.pdbx_strand_id
1 'polypeptide(L)'
;MKLTKKEQSFLDEFKKISHYREASNLIAWDLRTKAPRKGIKQRSETLSYLSERLHQLQTSDRMKEFIDELRLSENPYIRRSIELVQREYDFHHKIPVEEFKAFVQFTSESESVWQEAKEKDDYSMFQPYLEKIVDYNIRFADYWGYEGHIYNAHLKHYEPGMTVDTLDGVFPKLQKDLSRLIEQVKASSFKPQIDQITVQFPKEKQEAFALHVLDQMGYDFEAGRLDETVHPFAIGINPQDVRVTTNYDEKDFRTAVFGTIHEGGHALYEQGFDPKLYGLPVCSATSMGIHESQSLFWENFIGRSKAFWNTNYSTFLTYAPESFKNLAPNEFYRSINEVKPSFIRIEADEMTYALHIMLRYEIEKGLLNGDLNVKDLPGIWNDKMKDYLGIEPSTDREGVLQDIHWAGGDFGYFPSYALGYIYGAQFKHTLEKEINIEQAIEQNELKKIKEWLNKHIHQHGSMKEPLDLLKDVTGEGLNHQYLVKYLTNKYSDIYGISLS
;
A
#
# COMPACT_ATOMS: atom_id res chain seq x y z
N MET A 1 6.75 4.92 -33.21
CA MET A 1 5.93 4.31 -34.28
C MET A 1 4.88 5.33 -34.70
N LYS A 2 4.53 5.44 -35.99
CA LYS A 2 3.49 6.39 -36.43
C LYS A 2 2.13 5.83 -36.01
N LEU A 3 1.37 6.58 -35.20
CA LEU A 3 0.03 6.17 -34.77
C LEU A 3 -0.94 6.17 -35.95
N THR A 4 -1.87 5.22 -35.97
CA THR A 4 -3.02 5.28 -36.87
C THR A 4 -3.98 6.40 -36.44
N LYS A 5 -4.91 6.79 -37.32
CA LYS A 5 -5.93 7.80 -36.98
C LYS A 5 -6.81 7.38 -35.79
N LYS A 6 -7.15 6.10 -35.69
CA LYS A 6 -7.97 5.57 -34.60
C LYS A 6 -7.20 5.54 -33.28
N GLU A 7 -5.92 5.14 -33.31
CA GLU A 7 -5.04 5.20 -32.13
C GLU A 7 -4.88 6.64 -31.62
N GLN A 8 -4.66 7.60 -32.51
CA GLN A 8 -4.60 9.02 -32.12
C GLN A 8 -5.93 9.48 -31.49
N SER A 9 -7.06 9.09 -32.08
CA SER A 9 -8.39 9.45 -31.57
C SER A 9 -8.67 8.85 -30.18
N PHE A 10 -8.17 7.64 -29.92
CA PHE A 10 -8.23 7.00 -28.61
C PHE A 10 -7.41 7.78 -27.58
N LEU A 11 -6.18 8.15 -27.92
CA LEU A 11 -5.32 8.94 -27.02
C LEU A 11 -5.90 10.33 -26.74
N ASP A 12 -6.52 10.97 -27.74
CA ASP A 12 -7.20 12.26 -27.54
C ASP A 12 -8.40 12.14 -26.59
N GLU A 13 -9.13 11.00 -26.63
CA GLU A 13 -10.22 10.73 -25.69
C GLU A 13 -9.68 10.41 -24.29
N PHE A 14 -8.65 9.58 -24.20
CA PHE A 14 -8.02 9.24 -22.93
C PHE A 14 -7.37 10.46 -22.26
N LYS A 15 -6.84 11.41 -23.04
CA LYS A 15 -6.31 12.67 -22.50
C LYS A 15 -7.38 13.46 -21.72
N LYS A 16 -8.65 13.42 -22.14
CA LYS A 16 -9.75 14.03 -21.37
C LYS A 16 -9.93 13.32 -20.04
N ILE A 17 -9.92 11.98 -20.04
CA ILE A 17 -9.98 11.15 -18.84
C ILE A 17 -8.83 11.52 -17.89
N SER A 18 -7.61 11.67 -18.40
CA SER A 18 -6.45 12.10 -17.61
C SER A 18 -6.65 13.48 -16.98
N HIS A 19 -7.22 14.45 -17.71
CA HIS A 19 -7.51 15.78 -17.14
C HIS A 19 -8.55 15.74 -16.01
N TYR A 20 -9.59 14.91 -16.13
CA TYR A 20 -10.55 14.71 -15.04
C TYR A 20 -9.89 14.05 -13.82
N ARG A 21 -9.05 13.03 -14.03
CA ARG A 21 -8.30 12.35 -12.96
C ARG A 21 -7.36 13.32 -12.24
N GLU A 22 -6.59 14.10 -12.99
CA GLU A 22 -5.66 15.10 -12.45
C GLU A 22 -6.40 16.12 -11.55
N ALA A 23 -7.50 16.70 -12.04
CA ALA A 23 -8.31 17.62 -11.26
C ALA A 23 -8.91 16.97 -10.01
N SER A 24 -9.40 15.73 -10.14
CA SER A 24 -9.98 14.97 -9.03
C SER A 24 -8.94 14.64 -7.96
N ASN A 25 -7.74 14.20 -8.37
CA ASN A 25 -6.64 13.87 -7.47
C ASN A 25 -6.12 15.11 -6.74
N LEU A 26 -5.99 16.25 -7.43
CA LEU A 26 -5.62 17.52 -6.79
C LEU A 26 -6.67 17.97 -5.75
N ILE A 27 -7.96 17.85 -6.07
CA ILE A 27 -9.05 18.14 -5.13
C ILE A 27 -9.02 17.19 -3.93
N ALA A 28 -8.82 15.90 -4.16
CA ALA A 28 -8.71 14.89 -3.11
C ALA A 28 -7.49 15.11 -2.21
N TRP A 29 -6.39 15.59 -2.78
CA TRP A 29 -5.20 16.01 -2.03
C TRP A 29 -5.49 17.25 -1.17
N ASP A 30 -6.13 18.30 -1.71
CA ASP A 30 -6.48 19.52 -0.96
C ASP A 30 -7.43 19.21 0.20
N LEU A 31 -8.43 18.35 -0.03
CA LEU A 31 -9.39 17.89 0.99
C LEU A 31 -8.71 17.31 2.23
N ARG A 32 -7.56 16.66 2.07
CA ARG A 32 -6.82 15.96 3.15
C ARG A 32 -5.64 16.74 3.70
N THR A 33 -5.37 17.95 3.18
CA THR A 33 -4.19 18.73 3.57
C THR A 33 -4.53 20.17 3.94
N LYS A 34 -4.99 20.99 2.98
CA LYS A 34 -5.11 22.45 3.14
C LYS A 34 -6.55 22.98 3.09
N ALA A 35 -7.53 22.12 2.78
CA ALA A 35 -8.93 22.50 2.68
C ALA A 35 -9.48 23.17 3.96
N PRO A 36 -10.05 24.39 3.87
CA PRO A 36 -10.77 24.98 4.99
C PRO A 36 -12.02 24.16 5.33
N ARG A 37 -12.32 23.98 6.62
CA ARG A 37 -13.47 23.19 7.11
C ARG A 37 -14.80 23.57 6.44
N LYS A 38 -15.08 24.87 6.28
CA LYS A 38 -16.32 25.36 5.64
C LYS A 38 -16.41 25.07 4.13
N GLY A 39 -15.29 24.77 3.48
CA GLY A 39 -15.23 24.47 2.05
C GLY A 39 -15.38 22.99 1.71
N ILE A 40 -15.30 22.09 2.69
CA ILE A 40 -15.31 20.63 2.49
C ILE A 40 -16.56 20.17 1.73
N LYS A 41 -17.75 20.65 2.13
CA LYS A 41 -19.03 20.26 1.50
C LYS A 41 -19.05 20.57 -0.01
N GLN A 42 -18.84 21.84 -0.37
CA GLN A 42 -18.86 22.25 -1.79
C GLN A 42 -17.77 21.55 -2.60
N ARG A 43 -16.59 21.35 -2.02
CA ARG A 43 -15.49 20.66 -2.69
C ARG A 43 -15.78 19.18 -2.91
N SER A 44 -16.45 18.53 -1.97
CA SER A 44 -16.92 17.14 -2.12
C SER A 44 -17.96 17.05 -3.23
N GLU A 45 -18.92 17.97 -3.31
CA GLU A 45 -19.89 18.05 -4.42
C GLU A 45 -19.19 18.23 -5.79
N THR A 46 -18.16 19.08 -5.86
CA THR A 46 -17.35 19.25 -7.08
C THR A 46 -16.64 17.94 -7.46
N LEU A 47 -16.01 17.27 -6.49
CA LEU A 47 -15.34 15.98 -6.73
C LEU A 47 -16.34 14.92 -7.23
N SER A 48 -17.52 14.83 -6.62
CA SER A 48 -18.59 13.92 -7.06
C SER A 48 -19.00 14.18 -8.52
N TYR A 49 -19.18 15.44 -8.92
CA TYR A 49 -19.51 15.79 -10.31
C TYR A 49 -18.39 15.37 -11.29
N LEU A 50 -17.12 15.62 -10.94
CA LEU A 50 -15.99 15.21 -11.78
C LEU A 50 -15.89 13.68 -11.89
N SER A 51 -16.10 12.96 -10.80
CA SER A 51 -16.14 11.48 -10.80
C SER A 51 -17.27 10.94 -11.67
N GLU A 52 -18.46 11.55 -11.66
CA GLU A 52 -19.57 11.19 -12.54
C GLU A 52 -19.19 11.36 -14.01
N ARG A 53 -18.57 12.50 -14.36
CA ARG A 53 -18.11 12.76 -15.74
C ARG A 53 -17.02 11.79 -16.18
N LEU A 54 -16.08 11.49 -15.29
CA LEU A 54 -15.02 10.52 -15.52
C LEU A 54 -15.61 9.14 -15.81
N HIS A 55 -16.55 8.68 -14.99
CA HIS A 55 -17.24 7.40 -15.16
C HIS A 55 -18.00 7.34 -16.51
N GLN A 56 -18.73 8.41 -16.88
CA GLN A 56 -19.42 8.51 -18.16
C GLN A 56 -18.47 8.36 -19.36
N LEU A 57 -17.27 8.95 -19.29
CA LEU A 57 -16.27 8.80 -20.35
C LEU A 57 -15.72 7.38 -20.42
N GLN A 58 -15.37 6.81 -19.27
CA GLN A 58 -14.78 5.46 -19.18
C GLN A 58 -15.74 4.36 -19.64
N THR A 59 -17.05 4.53 -19.44
CA THR A 59 -18.08 3.53 -19.78
C THR A 59 -18.86 3.85 -21.05
N SER A 60 -18.48 4.89 -21.80
CA SER A 60 -19.18 5.31 -23.02
C SER A 60 -19.10 4.28 -24.15
N ASP A 61 -20.10 4.30 -25.05
CA ASP A 61 -20.09 3.52 -26.30
C ASP A 61 -18.85 3.82 -27.14
N ARG A 62 -18.40 5.08 -27.14
CA ARG A 62 -17.18 5.48 -27.84
C ARG A 62 -15.94 4.81 -27.26
N MET A 63 -15.86 4.68 -25.93
CA MET A 63 -14.77 3.93 -25.31
C MET A 63 -14.84 2.46 -25.70
N LYS A 64 -16.05 1.88 -25.71
CA LYS A 64 -16.27 0.51 -26.16
C LYS A 64 -15.81 0.27 -27.61
N GLU A 65 -16.12 1.18 -28.53
CA GLU A 65 -15.63 1.16 -29.91
C GLU A 65 -14.10 1.17 -29.99
N PHE A 66 -13.43 2.01 -29.20
CA PHE A 66 -11.96 2.02 -29.15
C PHE A 66 -11.41 0.69 -28.70
N ILE A 67 -12.01 0.09 -27.67
CA ILE A 67 -11.57 -1.19 -27.17
C ILE A 67 -11.72 -2.28 -28.23
N ASP A 68 -12.89 -2.40 -28.85
CA ASP A 68 -13.17 -3.46 -29.82
C ASP A 68 -12.28 -3.38 -31.06
N GLU A 69 -12.03 -2.16 -31.56
CA GLU A 69 -11.21 -1.93 -32.76
C GLU A 69 -9.70 -2.01 -32.50
N LEU A 70 -9.23 -1.58 -31.32
CA LEU A 70 -7.79 -1.47 -31.02
C LEU A 70 -7.23 -2.65 -30.21
N ARG A 71 -8.05 -3.64 -29.83
CA ARG A 71 -7.60 -4.84 -29.11
C ARG A 71 -6.48 -5.62 -29.82
N LEU A 72 -6.41 -5.53 -31.16
CA LEU A 72 -5.38 -6.17 -31.98
C LEU A 72 -4.38 -5.16 -32.58
N SER A 73 -4.23 -3.98 -31.98
CA SER A 73 -3.25 -2.99 -32.44
C SER A 73 -1.84 -3.60 -32.50
N GLU A 74 -1.15 -3.36 -33.61
CA GLU A 74 0.26 -3.75 -33.78
C GLU A 74 1.21 -2.95 -32.88
N ASN A 75 0.76 -1.78 -32.39
CA ASN A 75 1.51 -1.01 -31.41
C ASN A 75 1.35 -1.62 -30.01
N PRO A 76 2.42 -2.17 -29.41
CA PRO A 76 2.32 -2.86 -28.12
C PRO A 76 1.82 -1.95 -26.99
N TYR A 77 2.18 -0.66 -27.00
CA TYR A 77 1.74 0.28 -25.97
C TYR A 77 0.23 0.55 -26.04
N ILE A 78 -0.33 0.66 -27.25
CA ILE A 78 -1.77 0.85 -27.43
C ILE A 78 -2.52 -0.42 -27.06
N ARG A 79 -2.09 -1.57 -27.58
CA ARG A 79 -2.73 -2.86 -27.26
C ARG A 79 -2.81 -3.09 -25.76
N ARG A 80 -1.69 -2.91 -25.04
CA ARG A 80 -1.68 -3.06 -23.58
C ARG A 80 -2.53 -2.01 -22.87
N SER A 81 -2.51 -0.76 -23.35
CA SER A 81 -3.40 0.29 -22.84
C SER A 81 -4.88 -0.06 -23.00
N ILE A 82 -5.25 -0.67 -24.12
CA ILE A 82 -6.62 -1.11 -24.40
C ILE A 82 -7.02 -2.28 -23.50
N GLU A 83 -6.12 -3.22 -23.20
CA GLU A 83 -6.38 -4.28 -22.22
C GLU A 83 -6.72 -3.73 -20.84
N LEU A 84 -5.97 -2.72 -20.36
CA LEU A 84 -6.23 -2.07 -19.07
C LEU A 84 -7.55 -1.30 -19.09
N VAL A 85 -7.81 -0.54 -20.15
CA VAL A 85 -9.06 0.19 -20.31
C VAL A 85 -10.26 -0.76 -20.43
N GLN A 86 -10.11 -1.92 -21.07
CA GLN A 86 -11.15 -2.96 -21.12
C GLN A 86 -11.44 -3.55 -19.74
N ARG A 87 -10.41 -3.79 -18.91
CA ARG A 87 -10.61 -4.27 -17.53
C ARG A 87 -11.42 -3.26 -16.72
N GLU A 88 -11.04 -1.99 -16.79
CA GLU A 88 -11.77 -0.90 -16.13
C GLU A 88 -13.20 -0.77 -16.67
N TYR A 89 -13.38 -0.87 -18.00
CA TYR A 89 -14.69 -0.83 -18.62
C TYR A 89 -15.58 -1.97 -18.11
N ASP A 90 -15.08 -3.21 -18.14
CA ASP A 90 -15.83 -4.40 -17.70
C ASP A 90 -16.18 -4.35 -16.22
N PHE A 91 -15.26 -3.87 -15.39
CA PHE A 91 -15.48 -3.74 -13.94
C PHE A 91 -16.72 -2.89 -13.64
N HIS A 92 -16.87 -1.76 -14.35
CA HIS A 92 -18.01 -0.86 -14.18
C HIS A 92 -19.25 -1.30 -14.96
N HIS A 93 -19.08 -1.76 -16.20
CA HIS A 93 -20.19 -2.01 -17.13
C HIS A 93 -20.94 -3.33 -16.81
N LYS A 94 -20.29 -4.33 -16.21
CA LYS A 94 -20.94 -5.60 -15.87
C LYS A 94 -21.92 -5.49 -14.70
N ILE A 95 -21.78 -4.45 -13.86
CA ILE A 95 -22.70 -4.21 -12.75
C ILE A 95 -23.87 -3.34 -13.26
N PRO A 96 -25.13 -3.66 -12.94
CA PRO A 96 -26.25 -2.79 -13.23
C PRO A 96 -26.04 -1.38 -12.66
N VAL A 97 -26.21 -0.35 -13.49
CA VAL A 97 -25.92 1.06 -13.14
C VAL A 97 -26.62 1.49 -11.84
N GLU A 98 -27.89 1.14 -11.66
CA GLU A 98 -28.65 1.52 -10.47
C GLU A 98 -28.16 0.80 -9.21
N GLU A 99 -27.64 -0.42 -9.35
CA GLU A 99 -27.06 -1.17 -8.23
C GLU A 99 -25.70 -0.62 -7.82
N PHE A 100 -24.84 -0.29 -8.79
CA PHE A 100 -23.55 0.35 -8.51
C PHE A 100 -23.73 1.71 -7.84
N LYS A 101 -24.68 2.53 -8.31
CA LYS A 101 -25.04 3.80 -7.64
C LYS A 101 -25.52 3.59 -6.21
N ALA A 102 -26.39 2.60 -6.00
CA ALA A 102 -26.89 2.28 -4.66
C ALA A 102 -25.76 1.85 -3.73
N PHE A 103 -24.81 1.04 -4.21
CA PHE A 103 -23.63 0.64 -3.46
C PHE A 103 -22.75 1.84 -3.09
N VAL A 104 -22.40 2.69 -4.06
CA VAL A 104 -21.56 3.88 -3.81
C VAL A 104 -22.19 4.84 -2.80
N GLN A 105 -23.50 5.08 -2.89
CA GLN A 105 -24.20 5.88 -1.89
C GLN A 105 -24.18 5.21 -0.52
N PHE A 106 -24.38 3.89 -0.48
CA PHE A 106 -24.44 3.13 0.75
C PHE A 106 -23.08 3.04 1.46
N THR A 107 -21.97 2.87 0.73
CA THR A 107 -20.62 2.84 1.33
C THR A 107 -20.22 4.19 1.90
N SER A 108 -20.60 5.31 1.26
CA SER A 108 -20.37 6.66 1.82
C SER A 108 -21.12 6.88 3.15
N GLU A 109 -22.34 6.38 3.27
CA GLU A 109 -23.09 6.39 4.54
C GLU A 109 -22.44 5.46 5.57
N SER A 110 -22.07 4.26 5.14
CA SER A 110 -21.41 3.23 5.95
C SER A 110 -20.10 3.72 6.58
N GLU A 111 -19.24 4.44 5.85
CA GLU A 111 -18.00 5.02 6.38
C GLU A 111 -18.30 6.01 7.53
N SER A 112 -19.34 6.83 7.39
CA SER A 112 -19.74 7.77 8.44
C SER A 112 -20.23 7.04 9.69
N VAL A 113 -21.03 5.98 9.51
CA VAL A 113 -21.52 5.14 10.62
C VAL A 113 -20.39 4.35 11.26
N TRP A 114 -19.45 3.83 10.47
CA TRP A 114 -18.25 3.15 10.96
C TRP A 114 -17.41 4.07 11.82
N GLN A 115 -17.22 5.33 11.42
CA GLN A 115 -16.46 6.29 12.23
C GLN A 115 -17.13 6.51 13.58
N GLU A 116 -18.46 6.70 13.60
CA GLU A 116 -19.23 6.84 14.84
C GLU A 116 -19.18 5.57 15.70
N ALA A 117 -19.32 4.40 15.08
CA ALA A 117 -19.22 3.10 15.74
C ALA A 117 -17.85 2.89 16.39
N LYS A 118 -16.76 3.24 15.69
CA LYS A 118 -15.39 3.18 16.19
C LYS A 118 -15.15 4.14 17.35
N GLU A 119 -15.69 5.36 17.27
CA GLU A 119 -15.61 6.36 18.36
C GLU A 119 -16.36 5.90 19.61
N LYS A 120 -17.51 5.23 19.43
CA LYS A 120 -18.37 4.71 20.50
C LYS A 120 -18.00 3.32 21.00
N ASP A 121 -17.09 2.64 20.31
CA ASP A 121 -16.78 1.22 20.55
C ASP A 121 -18.03 0.32 20.48
N ASP A 122 -18.85 0.52 19.44
CA ASP A 122 -20.13 -0.17 19.28
C ASP A 122 -20.25 -0.79 17.89
N TYR A 123 -19.76 -2.04 17.75
CA TYR A 123 -19.85 -2.78 16.49
C TYR A 123 -21.29 -3.00 16.01
N SER A 124 -22.27 -3.06 16.93
CA SER A 124 -23.67 -3.31 16.57
C SER A 124 -24.25 -2.22 15.67
N MET A 125 -23.71 -0.99 15.75
CA MET A 125 -24.05 0.11 14.84
C MET A 125 -23.61 -0.16 13.40
N PHE A 126 -22.43 -0.75 13.23
CA PHE A 126 -21.82 -1.00 11.93
C PHE A 126 -22.24 -2.34 11.30
N GLN A 127 -22.57 -3.34 12.13
CA GLN A 127 -22.98 -4.67 11.69
C GLN A 127 -24.00 -4.68 10.52
N PRO A 128 -25.16 -3.98 10.58
CA PRO A 128 -26.13 -4.02 9.48
C PRO A 128 -25.61 -3.41 8.17
N TYR A 129 -24.65 -2.48 8.25
CA TYR A 129 -24.00 -1.91 7.08
C TYR A 129 -23.03 -2.91 6.47
N LEU A 130 -22.21 -3.55 7.29
CA LEU A 130 -21.28 -4.57 6.83
C LEU A 130 -21.99 -5.80 6.22
N GLU A 131 -23.12 -6.23 6.79
CA GLU A 131 -23.96 -7.31 6.24
C GLU A 131 -24.37 -6.99 4.79
N LYS A 132 -24.86 -5.77 4.55
CA LYS A 132 -25.28 -5.35 3.21
C LYS A 132 -24.09 -5.16 2.26
N ILE A 133 -22.95 -4.69 2.75
CA ILE A 133 -21.72 -4.54 1.96
C ILE A 133 -21.19 -5.91 1.50
N VAL A 134 -21.16 -6.91 2.38
CA VAL A 134 -20.77 -8.28 2.02
C VAL A 134 -21.70 -8.82 0.93
N ASP A 135 -23.01 -8.62 1.09
CA ASP A 135 -24.03 -9.02 0.12
C ASP A 135 -23.85 -8.32 -1.26
N TYR A 136 -23.53 -7.03 -1.30
CA TYR A 136 -23.14 -6.35 -2.55
C TYR A 136 -21.90 -6.99 -3.18
N ASN A 137 -20.85 -7.24 -2.39
CA ASN A 137 -19.59 -7.77 -2.89
C ASN A 137 -19.72 -9.22 -3.41
N ILE A 138 -20.63 -10.02 -2.84
CA ILE A 138 -20.98 -11.34 -3.39
C ILE A 138 -21.65 -11.17 -4.76
N ARG A 139 -22.66 -10.30 -4.89
CA ARG A 139 -23.32 -10.03 -6.19
C ARG A 139 -22.35 -9.48 -7.23
N PHE A 140 -21.45 -8.59 -6.83
CA PHE A 140 -20.45 -8.01 -7.74
C PHE A 140 -19.49 -9.07 -8.27
N ALA A 141 -19.07 -10.01 -7.42
CA ALA A 141 -18.28 -11.15 -7.86
C ALA A 141 -19.03 -12.00 -8.91
N ASP A 142 -20.33 -12.23 -8.73
CA ASP A 142 -21.17 -12.93 -9.72
C ASP A 142 -21.27 -12.16 -11.05
N TYR A 143 -21.45 -10.84 -11.01
CA TYR A 143 -21.48 -10.00 -12.22
C TYR A 143 -20.15 -10.04 -12.99
N TRP A 144 -19.03 -9.94 -12.28
CA TRP A 144 -17.71 -9.96 -12.91
C TRP A 144 -17.33 -11.35 -13.43
N GLY A 145 -17.74 -12.39 -12.70
CA GLY A 145 -17.35 -13.77 -12.87
C GLY A 145 -15.96 -14.05 -12.28
N TYR A 146 -15.76 -15.29 -11.82
CA TYR A 146 -14.49 -15.76 -11.26
C TYR A 146 -14.25 -17.24 -11.54
N GLU A 147 -12.99 -17.63 -11.52
CA GLU A 147 -12.57 -19.03 -11.53
C GLU A 147 -12.09 -19.43 -10.13
N GLY A 148 -12.42 -20.65 -9.69
CA GLY A 148 -12.08 -21.13 -8.35
C GLY A 148 -12.90 -20.42 -7.27
N HIS A 149 -12.21 -19.77 -6.32
CA HIS A 149 -12.84 -19.12 -5.16
C HIS A 149 -13.43 -17.74 -5.51
N ILE A 150 -14.60 -17.39 -4.93
CA ILE A 150 -15.31 -16.11 -5.17
C ILE A 150 -14.44 -14.86 -4.94
N TYR A 151 -13.59 -14.92 -3.91
CA TYR A 151 -12.62 -13.89 -3.58
C TYR A 151 -11.64 -13.53 -4.71
N ASN A 152 -11.44 -14.42 -5.70
CA ASN A 152 -10.61 -14.13 -6.88
C ASN A 152 -11.18 -12.98 -7.74
N ALA A 153 -12.50 -12.77 -7.74
CA ALA A 153 -13.12 -11.64 -8.45
C ALA A 153 -12.59 -10.30 -7.92
N HIS A 154 -12.45 -10.21 -6.60
CA HIS A 154 -12.01 -9.03 -5.86
C HIS A 154 -10.49 -8.84 -5.91
N LEU A 155 -9.73 -9.91 -5.69
CA LEU A 155 -8.26 -9.89 -5.81
C LEU A 155 -7.79 -9.34 -7.17
N LYS A 156 -8.46 -9.74 -8.25
CA LYS A 156 -8.08 -9.37 -9.62
C LYS A 156 -8.06 -7.86 -9.85
N HIS A 157 -8.86 -7.10 -9.11
CA HIS A 157 -8.90 -5.64 -9.23
C HIS A 157 -7.61 -4.99 -8.70
N TYR A 158 -7.13 -5.45 -7.55
CA TYR A 158 -5.97 -4.86 -6.87
C TYR A 158 -4.64 -5.54 -7.23
N GLU A 159 -4.68 -6.85 -7.51
CA GLU A 159 -3.52 -7.67 -7.85
C GLU A 159 -3.85 -8.62 -9.02
N PRO A 160 -3.83 -8.12 -10.28
CA PRO A 160 -4.15 -8.93 -11.45
C PRO A 160 -3.29 -10.19 -11.56
N GLY A 161 -3.96 -11.34 -11.75
CA GLY A 161 -3.31 -12.66 -11.88
C GLY A 161 -3.08 -13.39 -10.55
N MET A 162 -3.30 -12.73 -9.41
CA MET A 162 -3.27 -13.39 -8.10
C MET A 162 -4.54 -14.18 -7.83
N THR A 163 -4.40 -15.33 -7.15
CA THR A 163 -5.52 -16.21 -6.79
C THR A 163 -5.42 -16.70 -5.36
N VAL A 164 -6.57 -17.08 -4.78
CA VAL A 164 -6.65 -17.78 -3.49
C VAL A 164 -5.76 -19.03 -3.47
N ASP A 165 -5.71 -19.82 -4.54
CA ASP A 165 -4.85 -21.01 -4.61
C ASP A 165 -3.36 -20.65 -4.43
N THR A 166 -2.93 -19.53 -5.00
CA THR A 166 -1.56 -19.04 -4.87
C THR A 166 -1.29 -18.54 -3.45
N LEU A 167 -2.20 -17.72 -2.92
CA LEU A 167 -2.09 -17.16 -1.57
C LEU A 167 -2.15 -18.24 -0.49
N ASP A 168 -3.04 -19.22 -0.61
CA ASP A 168 -3.16 -20.35 0.33
C ASP A 168 -1.97 -21.31 0.23
N GLY A 169 -1.25 -21.30 -0.89
CA GLY A 169 0.04 -21.98 -1.03
C GLY A 169 1.20 -21.29 -0.29
N VAL A 170 1.05 -20.02 0.08
CA VAL A 170 2.13 -19.15 0.61
C VAL A 170 1.86 -18.66 2.03
N PHE A 171 0.69 -18.07 2.30
CA PHE A 171 0.37 -17.39 3.55
C PHE A 171 0.45 -18.29 4.77
N PRO A 172 -0.09 -19.53 4.79
CA PRO A 172 0.05 -20.42 5.94
C PRO A 172 1.52 -20.77 6.28
N LYS A 173 2.39 -20.87 5.26
CA LYS A 173 3.82 -21.13 5.46
C LYS A 173 4.51 -19.92 6.05
N LEU A 174 4.24 -18.73 5.50
CA LEU A 174 4.78 -17.47 6.02
C LEU A 174 4.29 -17.21 7.45
N GLN A 175 3.00 -17.41 7.74
CA GLN A 175 2.44 -17.29 9.09
C GLN A 175 3.19 -18.17 10.09
N LYS A 176 3.41 -19.45 9.76
CA LYS A 176 4.15 -20.40 10.61
C LYS A 176 5.59 -19.96 10.84
N ASP A 177 6.28 -19.51 9.79
CA ASP A 177 7.67 -19.05 9.89
C ASP A 177 7.80 -17.78 10.75
N LEU A 178 6.91 -16.79 10.54
CA LEU A 178 6.87 -15.56 11.34
C LEU A 178 6.53 -15.84 12.80
N SER A 179 5.53 -16.69 13.07
CA SER A 179 5.14 -17.06 14.43
C SER A 179 6.31 -17.68 15.20
N ARG A 180 7.06 -18.59 14.57
CA ARG A 180 8.28 -19.17 15.16
C ARG A 180 9.32 -18.11 15.48
N LEU A 181 9.58 -17.18 14.56
CA LEU A 181 10.58 -16.14 14.75
C LEU A 181 10.17 -15.15 15.87
N ILE A 182 8.88 -14.79 15.93
CA ILE A 182 8.33 -13.94 16.98
C ILE A 182 8.49 -14.61 18.36
N GLU A 183 8.23 -15.92 18.48
CA GLU A 183 8.43 -16.63 19.74
C GLU A 183 9.90 -16.63 20.18
N GLN A 184 10.84 -16.74 19.23
CA GLN A 184 12.27 -16.61 19.55
C GLN A 184 12.63 -15.20 20.02
N VAL A 185 12.07 -14.16 19.41
CA VAL A 185 12.26 -12.76 19.82
C VAL A 185 11.66 -12.49 21.20
N LYS A 186 10.46 -13.02 21.48
CA LYS A 186 9.86 -12.95 22.81
C LYS A 186 10.74 -13.61 23.87
N ALA A 187 11.31 -14.78 23.56
CA ALA A 187 12.20 -15.53 24.46
C ALA A 187 13.59 -14.90 24.67
N SER A 188 14.00 -13.93 23.84
CA SER A 188 15.28 -13.23 24.03
C SER A 188 15.31 -12.46 25.35
N SER A 189 16.44 -12.56 26.05
CA SER A 189 16.74 -11.77 27.25
C SER A 189 17.04 -10.29 26.94
N PHE A 190 17.34 -9.96 25.68
CA PHE A 190 17.56 -8.58 25.26
C PHE A 190 16.22 -7.93 24.90
N LYS A 191 15.96 -6.74 25.45
CA LYS A 191 14.79 -5.91 25.14
C LYS A 191 15.26 -4.50 24.72
N PRO A 192 14.82 -3.98 23.57
CA PRO A 192 15.17 -2.63 23.14
C PRO A 192 14.65 -1.54 24.11
N GLN A 193 15.31 -0.38 24.14
CA GLN A 193 15.04 0.69 25.11
C GLN A 193 14.16 1.80 24.48
N ILE A 194 12.85 1.54 24.40
CA ILE A 194 11.91 2.41 23.67
C ILE A 194 11.70 3.76 24.33
N ASP A 195 11.69 3.82 25.66
CA ASP A 195 11.47 5.05 26.42
C ASP A 195 12.52 6.14 26.12
N GLN A 196 13.69 5.75 25.60
CA GLN A 196 14.76 6.70 25.24
C GLN A 196 14.55 7.34 23.85
N ILE A 197 13.69 6.75 23.02
CA ILE A 197 13.39 7.24 21.67
C ILE A 197 11.97 7.81 21.53
N THR A 198 11.07 7.51 22.48
CA THR A 198 9.72 8.11 22.59
C THR A 198 9.76 9.34 23.50
N VAL A 199 10.52 10.34 23.08
CA VAL A 199 10.68 11.63 23.78
C VAL A 199 10.17 12.77 22.89
N GLN A 200 9.88 13.91 23.49
CA GLN A 200 9.39 15.08 22.76
C GLN A 200 10.39 15.50 21.66
N PHE A 201 10.02 15.30 20.41
CA PHE A 201 10.76 15.69 19.21
C PHE A 201 9.90 16.69 18.44
N PRO A 202 10.26 17.99 18.42
CA PRO A 202 9.47 19.03 17.77
C PRO A 202 9.15 18.72 16.31
N LYS A 203 7.90 18.93 15.91
CA LYS A 203 7.41 18.67 14.55
C LYS A 203 8.29 19.30 13.46
N GLU A 204 8.69 20.56 13.60
CA GLU A 204 9.48 21.27 12.57
C GLU A 204 10.84 20.61 12.36
N LYS A 205 11.39 19.99 13.41
CA LYS A 205 12.66 19.26 13.34
C LYS A 205 12.47 17.86 12.75
N GLN A 206 11.35 17.19 13.03
CA GLN A 206 10.99 15.94 12.35
C GLN A 206 10.80 16.17 10.85
N GLU A 207 10.06 17.21 10.47
CA GLU A 207 9.84 17.62 9.08
C GLU A 207 11.16 17.89 8.36
N ALA A 208 12.07 18.67 8.97
CA ALA A 208 13.36 18.98 8.37
C ALA A 208 14.22 17.73 8.15
N PHE A 209 14.19 16.75 9.07
CA PHE A 209 14.88 15.48 8.87
C PHE A 209 14.20 14.61 7.82
N ALA A 210 12.87 14.55 7.80
CA ALA A 210 12.10 13.80 6.81
C ALA A 210 12.36 14.30 5.38
N LEU A 211 12.40 15.63 5.18
CA LEU A 211 12.76 16.25 3.90
C LEU A 211 14.19 15.91 3.49
N HIS A 212 15.14 15.91 4.43
CA HIS A 212 16.52 15.49 4.17
C HIS A 212 16.60 14.04 3.69
N VAL A 213 15.85 13.13 4.32
CA VAL A 213 15.83 11.72 3.91
C VAL A 213 15.18 11.53 2.53
N LEU A 214 14.09 12.24 2.22
CA LEU A 214 13.49 12.20 0.88
C LEU A 214 14.47 12.65 -0.22
N ASP A 215 15.20 13.73 0.00
CA ASP A 215 16.24 14.19 -0.93
C ASP A 215 17.34 13.13 -1.11
N GLN A 216 17.77 12.51 -0.01
CA GLN A 216 18.76 11.43 -0.02
C GLN A 216 18.29 10.22 -0.85
N MET A 217 17.02 9.81 -0.69
CA MET A 217 16.39 8.75 -1.50
C MET A 217 16.29 9.12 -2.99
N GLY A 218 16.42 10.40 -3.32
CA GLY A 218 16.32 10.93 -4.67
C GLY A 218 14.89 11.25 -5.09
N TYR A 219 14.01 11.57 -4.15
CA TYR A 219 12.68 12.12 -4.46
C TYR A 219 12.84 13.47 -5.17
N ASP A 220 12.14 13.64 -6.29
CA ASP A 220 12.22 14.88 -7.06
C ASP A 220 11.21 15.91 -6.52
N PHE A 221 11.73 16.93 -5.84
CA PHE A 221 10.95 18.04 -5.30
C PHE A 221 10.51 19.07 -6.34
N GLU A 222 11.05 19.04 -7.57
CA GLU A 222 10.47 19.81 -8.69
C GLU A 222 9.20 19.14 -9.21
N ALA A 223 9.05 17.83 -8.98
CA ALA A 223 7.93 16.99 -9.40
C ALA A 223 7.11 16.43 -8.22
N GLY A 224 7.14 17.10 -7.07
CA GLY A 224 6.47 16.64 -5.86
C GLY A 224 6.68 17.53 -4.64
N ARG A 225 5.97 17.23 -3.55
CA ARG A 225 6.10 17.91 -2.24
C ARG A 225 5.64 17.02 -1.08
N LEU A 226 6.02 17.39 0.13
CA LEU A 226 5.59 16.77 1.39
C LEU A 226 4.63 17.71 2.14
N ASP A 227 3.51 17.17 2.64
CA ASP A 227 2.57 17.90 3.50
C ASP A 227 2.03 17.07 4.66
N GLU A 228 1.53 17.74 5.68
CA GLU A 228 0.88 17.09 6.82
C GLU A 228 -0.56 16.65 6.51
N THR A 229 -0.93 15.48 7.03
CA THR A 229 -2.27 14.88 7.00
C THR A 229 -2.49 14.05 8.27
N VAL A 230 -3.74 13.63 8.52
CA VAL A 230 -4.07 12.68 9.61
C VAL A 230 -3.66 11.25 9.25
N HIS A 231 -3.88 10.85 8.00
CA HIS A 231 -3.53 9.53 7.48
C HIS A 231 -2.59 9.70 6.29
N PRO A 232 -1.30 9.33 6.43
CA PRO A 232 -0.31 9.43 5.36
C PRO A 232 -0.77 8.71 4.08
N PHE A 233 -0.42 9.30 2.93
CA PHE A 233 -0.63 8.74 1.60
C PHE A 233 0.26 9.45 0.57
N ALA A 234 0.59 8.73 -0.50
CA ALA A 234 1.12 9.24 -1.74
C ALA A 234 0.01 9.35 -2.80
N ILE A 235 0.10 10.35 -3.67
CA ILE A 235 -0.84 10.52 -4.77
C ILE A 235 -0.14 11.06 -6.02
N GLY A 236 -0.27 10.32 -7.13
CA GLY A 236 0.04 10.82 -8.46
C GLY A 236 -1.06 11.74 -8.98
N ILE A 237 -0.75 13.02 -9.15
CA ILE A 237 -1.64 13.99 -9.81
C ILE A 237 -1.43 13.91 -11.32
N ASN A 238 -0.17 13.91 -11.74
CA ASN A 238 0.27 13.61 -13.10
C ASN A 238 1.74 13.07 -13.05
N PRO A 239 2.34 12.60 -14.16
CA PRO A 239 3.68 12.00 -14.12
C PRO A 239 4.83 12.91 -13.64
N GLN A 240 4.58 14.21 -13.47
CA GLN A 240 5.53 15.18 -12.95
C GLN A 240 4.96 15.96 -11.74
N ASP A 241 3.93 15.43 -11.09
CA ASP A 241 3.40 15.95 -9.82
C ASP A 241 2.92 14.74 -9.00
N VAL A 242 3.84 14.16 -8.23
CA VAL A 242 3.57 13.05 -7.31
C VAL A 242 3.81 13.57 -5.91
N ARG A 243 2.79 13.62 -5.07
CA ARG A 243 2.86 14.23 -3.74
C ARG A 243 2.82 13.16 -2.66
N VAL A 244 3.52 13.44 -1.57
CA VAL A 244 3.52 12.60 -0.37
C VAL A 244 3.01 13.39 0.81
N THR A 245 2.48 12.68 1.80
CA THR A 245 2.03 13.28 3.04
C THR A 245 2.53 12.49 4.24
N THR A 246 2.56 13.12 5.42
CA THR A 246 2.96 12.45 6.66
C THR A 246 2.15 12.95 7.85
N ASN A 247 2.22 12.25 8.97
CA ASN A 247 1.61 12.65 10.24
C ASN A 247 2.70 12.76 11.30
N TYR A 248 2.73 13.89 12.02
CA TYR A 248 3.74 14.17 13.01
C TYR A 248 3.23 13.84 14.42
N ASP A 249 3.84 12.82 15.04
CA ASP A 249 3.70 12.59 16.47
C ASP A 249 4.94 13.12 17.18
N GLU A 250 4.80 14.21 17.93
CA GLU A 250 5.91 14.78 18.67
C GLU A 250 6.40 13.88 19.81
N LYS A 251 5.66 12.84 20.20
CA LYS A 251 6.10 11.84 21.20
C LYS A 251 6.83 10.66 20.59
N ASP A 252 6.68 10.44 19.29
CA ASP A 252 7.32 9.35 18.57
C ASP A 252 7.62 9.73 17.12
N PHE A 253 8.87 10.15 16.89
CA PHE A 253 9.33 10.58 15.57
C PHE A 253 9.26 9.49 14.50
N ARG A 254 9.20 8.21 14.92
CA ARG A 254 9.18 7.06 14.00
C ARG A 254 7.97 7.14 13.07
N THR A 255 6.83 7.61 13.57
CA THR A 255 5.60 7.81 12.79
C THR A 255 5.85 8.69 11.58
N ALA A 256 6.43 9.89 11.80
CA ALA A 256 6.68 10.82 10.72
C ALA A 256 7.81 10.36 9.78
N VAL A 257 8.92 9.87 10.35
CA VAL A 257 10.10 9.51 9.56
C VAL A 257 9.84 8.28 8.70
N PHE A 258 9.40 7.17 9.29
CA PHE A 258 9.15 5.95 8.51
C PHE A 258 7.92 6.09 7.63
N GLY A 259 6.87 6.79 8.08
CA GLY A 259 5.73 7.15 7.22
C GLY A 259 6.16 7.96 5.99
N THR A 260 7.05 8.94 6.16
CA THR A 260 7.57 9.72 5.01
C THR A 260 8.41 8.87 4.06
N ILE A 261 9.25 7.97 4.59
CA ILE A 261 10.03 7.05 3.75
C ILE A 261 9.10 6.09 2.98
N HIS A 262 8.05 5.59 3.63
CA HIS A 262 7.03 4.72 3.05
C HIS A 262 6.34 5.42 1.87
N GLU A 263 5.73 6.58 2.10
CA GLU A 263 5.07 7.36 1.03
C GLU A 263 6.07 7.83 -0.04
N GLY A 264 7.30 8.14 0.37
CA GLY A 264 8.41 8.43 -0.55
C GLY A 264 8.69 7.26 -1.49
N GLY A 265 8.65 6.02 -1.00
CA GLY A 265 8.84 4.83 -1.84
C GLY A 265 7.73 4.64 -2.86
N HIS A 266 6.47 4.86 -2.48
CA HIS A 266 5.36 4.93 -3.43
C HIS A 266 5.59 6.00 -4.51
N ALA A 267 5.99 7.20 -4.10
CA ALA A 267 6.21 8.29 -5.03
C ALA A 267 7.39 8.06 -5.96
N LEU A 268 8.47 7.42 -5.48
CA LEU A 268 9.62 7.04 -6.29
C LEU A 268 9.27 6.02 -7.38
N TYR A 269 8.28 5.15 -7.15
CA TYR A 269 7.77 4.27 -8.19
C TYR A 269 7.13 5.07 -9.32
N GLU A 270 6.23 5.99 -8.99
CA GLU A 270 5.51 6.79 -9.99
C GLU A 270 6.40 7.81 -10.71
N GLN A 271 7.30 8.47 -9.98
CA GLN A 271 8.34 9.34 -10.57
C GLN A 271 9.34 8.55 -11.45
N GLY A 272 9.36 7.22 -11.33
CA GLY A 272 10.26 6.33 -12.08
C GLY A 272 9.71 5.81 -13.41
N PHE A 273 8.47 6.16 -13.78
CA PHE A 273 7.87 5.71 -15.05
C PHE A 273 8.64 6.26 -16.28
N ASP A 274 8.78 5.47 -17.35
CA ASP A 274 9.46 5.94 -18.58
C ASP A 274 8.62 7.08 -19.21
N PRO A 275 9.21 8.25 -19.52
CA PRO A 275 8.52 9.36 -20.19
C PRO A 275 7.81 8.98 -21.49
N LYS A 276 8.21 7.89 -22.17
CA LYS A 276 7.50 7.35 -23.34
C LYS A 276 6.09 6.87 -23.03
N LEU A 277 5.79 6.56 -21.78
CA LEU A 277 4.46 6.13 -21.35
C LEU A 277 3.53 7.32 -21.10
N TYR A 278 4.05 8.55 -20.96
CA TYR A 278 3.25 9.70 -20.55
C TYR A 278 2.06 9.94 -21.48
N GLY A 279 0.87 10.09 -20.89
CA GLY A 279 -0.39 10.24 -21.61
C GLY A 279 -1.01 8.92 -22.11
N LEU A 280 -0.39 7.77 -21.83
CA LEU A 280 -0.97 6.46 -22.09
C LEU A 280 -1.59 5.88 -20.80
N PRO A 281 -2.66 5.05 -20.91
CA PRO A 281 -3.19 4.31 -19.77
C PRO A 281 -2.17 3.46 -19.01
N VAL A 282 -1.15 2.94 -19.73
CA VAL A 282 -0.06 2.15 -19.15
C VAL A 282 0.91 2.94 -18.26
N CYS A 283 0.83 4.27 -18.24
CA CYS A 283 1.55 5.13 -17.30
C CYS A 283 0.86 5.13 -15.94
N SER A 284 0.83 3.97 -15.32
CA SER A 284 0.18 3.69 -14.05
C SER A 284 0.89 2.52 -13.38
N ALA A 285 0.69 2.38 -12.07
CA ALA A 285 1.14 1.20 -11.33
C ALA A 285 0.53 -0.08 -11.90
N THR A 286 1.28 -1.18 -11.92
CA THR A 286 0.75 -2.46 -12.42
C THR A 286 -0.18 -3.18 -11.43
N SER A 287 0.05 -3.00 -10.12
CA SER A 287 -0.80 -3.50 -9.05
C SER A 287 -0.50 -2.82 -7.73
N MET A 288 -1.41 -2.96 -6.77
CA MET A 288 -1.22 -2.48 -5.41
C MET A 288 -0.06 -3.20 -4.71
N GLY A 289 0.11 -4.52 -4.92
CA GLY A 289 1.23 -5.25 -4.33
C GLY A 289 2.59 -4.79 -4.85
N ILE A 290 2.73 -4.51 -6.14
CA ILE A 290 3.99 -3.96 -6.67
C ILE A 290 4.20 -2.53 -6.16
N HIS A 291 3.16 -1.71 -6.08
CA HIS A 291 3.27 -0.35 -5.55
C HIS A 291 3.69 -0.33 -4.07
N GLU A 292 3.06 -1.16 -3.25
CA GLU A 292 3.43 -1.37 -1.84
C GLU A 292 4.82 -2.00 -1.67
N SER A 293 5.26 -2.83 -2.61
CA SER A 293 6.62 -3.37 -2.56
C SER A 293 7.68 -2.27 -2.61
N GLN A 294 7.39 -1.14 -3.27
CA GLN A 294 8.31 -0.01 -3.32
C GLN A 294 8.29 0.79 -2.01
N SER A 295 7.12 1.06 -1.42
CA SER A 295 7.04 1.75 -0.12
C SER A 295 7.73 0.97 0.98
N LEU A 296 7.38 -0.30 1.15
CA LEU A 296 8.00 -1.17 2.15
C LEU A 296 9.48 -1.42 1.87
N PHE A 297 9.91 -1.38 0.60
CA PHE A 297 11.33 -1.52 0.30
C PHE A 297 12.14 -0.36 0.86
N TRP A 298 11.71 0.86 0.58
CA TRP A 298 12.38 2.04 1.08
C TRP A 298 12.25 2.16 2.60
N GLU A 299 11.06 1.89 3.16
CA GLU A 299 10.83 1.99 4.61
C GLU A 299 11.67 0.95 5.38
N ASN A 300 11.50 -0.33 5.06
CA ASN A 300 11.94 -1.43 5.90
C ASN A 300 13.34 -1.94 5.52
N PHE A 301 13.57 -2.18 4.23
CA PHE A 301 14.84 -2.73 3.75
C PHE A 301 15.96 -1.68 3.73
N ILE A 302 15.62 -0.41 3.51
CA ILE A 302 16.58 0.71 3.52
C ILE A 302 16.48 1.49 4.83
N GLY A 303 15.36 2.18 5.08
CA GLY A 303 15.18 3.14 6.17
C GLY A 303 15.30 2.56 7.59
N ARG A 304 14.93 1.28 7.79
CA ARG A 304 15.10 0.57 9.07
C ARG A 304 16.36 -0.28 9.15
N SER A 305 17.27 -0.18 8.18
CA SER A 305 18.51 -0.97 8.15
C SER A 305 19.61 -0.40 9.05
N LYS A 306 20.51 -1.27 9.52
CA LYS A 306 21.68 -0.87 10.31
C LYS A 306 22.60 0.07 9.53
N ALA A 307 22.83 -0.22 8.24
CA ALA A 307 23.65 0.60 7.36
C ALA A 307 23.09 2.03 7.26
N PHE A 308 21.78 2.19 7.09
CA PHE A 308 21.15 3.51 6.99
C PHE A 308 21.38 4.34 8.24
N TRP A 309 21.19 3.76 9.42
CA TRP A 309 21.39 4.49 10.67
C TRP A 309 22.85 4.68 11.02
N ASN A 310 23.76 3.76 10.66
CA ASN A 310 25.21 4.01 10.79
C ASN A 310 25.64 5.25 10.00
N THR A 311 25.09 5.45 8.79
CA THR A 311 25.37 6.63 7.96
C THR A 311 24.69 7.88 8.48
N ASN A 312 23.41 7.79 8.83
CA ASN A 312 22.55 8.96 9.06
C ASN A 312 22.43 9.37 10.53
N TYR A 313 22.91 8.59 11.50
CA TYR A 313 22.70 8.90 12.92
C TYR A 313 23.32 10.23 13.35
N SER A 314 24.53 10.55 12.87
CA SER A 314 25.18 11.83 13.17
C SER A 314 24.36 13.01 12.63
N THR A 315 23.86 12.91 11.40
CA THR A 315 22.97 13.90 10.78
C THR A 315 21.64 13.99 11.53
N PHE A 316 21.03 12.86 11.88
CA PHE A 316 19.81 12.79 12.68
C PHE A 316 19.95 13.54 14.01
N LEU A 317 21.08 13.38 14.72
CA LEU A 317 21.38 14.09 15.98
C LEU A 317 21.48 15.62 15.83
N THR A 318 21.63 16.15 14.61
CA THR A 318 21.59 17.61 14.37
C THR A 318 20.16 18.18 14.37
N TYR A 319 19.16 17.31 14.15
CA TYR A 319 17.73 17.64 14.20
C TYR A 319 17.10 17.21 15.53
N ALA A 320 17.54 16.06 16.05
CA ALA A 320 16.96 15.42 17.22
C ALA A 320 17.23 16.22 18.51
N PRO A 321 16.35 16.07 19.53
CA PRO A 321 16.60 16.57 20.88
C PRO A 321 17.93 16.07 21.48
N GLU A 322 18.52 16.86 22.37
CA GLU A 322 19.82 16.57 23.02
C GLU A 322 19.84 15.20 23.72
N SER A 323 18.70 14.73 24.22
CA SER A 323 18.56 13.43 24.89
C SER A 323 19.01 12.25 24.03
N PHE A 324 18.84 12.32 22.70
CA PHE A 324 19.26 11.25 21.78
C PHE A 324 20.78 11.08 21.74
N LYS A 325 21.57 12.12 22.08
CA LYS A 325 23.04 12.01 22.09
C LYS A 325 23.57 11.09 23.19
N ASN A 326 22.74 10.76 24.19
CA ASN A 326 23.10 9.82 25.24
C ASN A 326 22.94 8.35 24.80
N LEU A 327 22.26 8.10 23.68
CA LEU A 327 21.98 6.77 23.18
C LEU A 327 23.05 6.34 22.16
N ALA A 328 23.61 5.15 22.34
CA ALA A 328 24.58 4.64 21.37
C ALA A 328 23.89 4.31 20.03
N PRO A 329 24.55 4.49 18.87
CA PRO A 329 23.94 4.24 17.56
C PRO A 329 23.33 2.83 17.42
N ASN A 330 24.01 1.81 17.97
CA ASN A 330 23.52 0.43 17.91
C ASN A 330 22.30 0.20 18.82
N GLU A 331 22.21 0.89 19.96
CA GLU A 331 21.03 0.82 20.84
C GLU A 331 19.83 1.56 20.22
N PHE A 332 20.08 2.70 19.57
CA PHE A 332 19.09 3.39 18.76
C PHE A 332 18.55 2.50 17.64
N TYR A 333 19.43 1.89 16.84
CA TYR A 333 19.06 0.96 15.76
C TYR A 333 18.20 -0.20 16.26
N ARG A 334 18.52 -0.76 17.43
CA ARG A 334 17.73 -1.83 18.03
C ARG A 334 16.36 -1.32 18.50
N SER A 335 16.27 -0.10 19.01
CA SER A 335 15.03 0.49 19.55
C SER A 335 14.02 0.88 18.47
N ILE A 336 14.46 1.33 17.31
CA ILE A 336 13.56 1.60 16.17
C ILE A 336 13.02 0.31 15.51
N ASN A 337 13.63 -0.84 15.80
CA ASN A 337 13.25 -2.17 15.30
C ASN A 337 12.72 -3.04 16.46
N GLU A 338 11.91 -2.46 17.33
CA GLU A 338 11.16 -3.22 18.32
C GLU A 338 10.19 -4.18 17.63
N VAL A 339 10.07 -5.39 18.17
CA VAL A 339 9.04 -6.35 17.79
C VAL A 339 8.14 -6.55 18.98
N LYS A 340 6.86 -6.23 18.81
CA LYS A 340 5.84 -6.48 19.83
C LYS A 340 4.50 -6.72 19.16
N PRO A 341 3.75 -7.76 19.58
CA PRO A 341 2.35 -7.85 19.24
C PRO A 341 1.62 -6.56 19.62
N SER A 342 0.91 -5.97 18.66
CA SER A 342 0.08 -4.77 18.84
C SER A 342 -1.28 -4.97 18.17
N PHE A 343 -2.26 -4.15 18.53
CA PHE A 343 -3.62 -4.30 17.98
C PHE A 343 -3.79 -3.63 16.61
N ILE A 344 -3.10 -2.50 16.41
CA ILE A 344 -3.29 -1.62 15.26
C ILE A 344 -2.33 -1.98 14.15
N ARG A 345 -2.87 -2.45 13.02
CA ARG A 345 -2.07 -2.90 11.86
C ARG A 345 -1.06 -1.87 11.36
N ILE A 346 -1.46 -0.60 11.25
CA ILE A 346 -0.59 0.48 10.74
C ILE A 346 0.54 0.86 11.71
N GLU A 347 0.48 0.37 12.94
CA GLU A 347 1.51 0.55 13.97
C GLU A 347 2.30 -0.75 14.24
N ALA A 348 1.99 -1.82 13.50
CA ALA A 348 2.63 -3.12 13.67
C ALA A 348 4.09 -3.08 13.20
N ASP A 349 4.94 -3.86 13.86
CA ASP A 349 6.33 -4.01 13.47
C ASP A 349 6.49 -4.93 12.26
N GLU A 350 7.71 -4.97 11.71
CA GLU A 350 8.05 -5.76 10.52
C GLU A 350 7.77 -7.26 10.64
N MET A 351 7.78 -7.86 11.84
CA MET A 351 7.44 -9.29 11.98
C MET A 351 5.94 -9.54 12.09
N THR A 352 5.22 -8.63 12.73
CA THR A 352 3.80 -8.81 13.06
C THR A 352 2.88 -8.29 11.98
N TYR A 353 3.31 -7.31 11.17
CA TYR A 353 2.51 -6.66 10.13
C TYR A 353 1.80 -7.63 9.18
N ALA A 354 2.52 -8.59 8.60
CA ALA A 354 1.94 -9.53 7.64
C ALA A 354 0.87 -10.45 8.29
N LEU A 355 0.95 -10.70 9.59
CA LEU A 355 -0.05 -11.50 10.32
C LEU A 355 -1.38 -10.75 10.42
N HIS A 356 -1.34 -9.42 10.61
CA HIS A 356 -2.54 -8.57 10.54
C HIS A 356 -3.24 -8.67 9.18
N ILE A 357 -2.48 -8.80 8.09
CA ILE A 357 -3.04 -8.95 6.75
C ILE A 357 -3.69 -10.32 6.57
N MET A 358 -3.02 -11.38 7.00
CA MET A 358 -3.52 -12.74 6.83
C MET A 358 -4.84 -12.99 7.56
N LEU A 359 -5.01 -12.43 8.77
CA LEU A 359 -6.28 -12.58 9.49
C LEU A 359 -7.46 -11.91 8.75
N ARG A 360 -7.23 -10.75 8.12
CA ARG A 360 -8.25 -10.04 7.32
C ARG A 360 -8.56 -10.80 6.05
N TYR A 361 -7.53 -11.27 5.35
CA TYR A 361 -7.68 -12.13 4.17
C TYR A 361 -8.55 -13.36 4.46
N GLU A 362 -8.32 -14.05 5.59
CA GLU A 362 -9.12 -15.21 5.96
C GLU A 362 -10.56 -14.86 6.32
N ILE A 363 -10.77 -13.73 7.02
CA ILE A 363 -12.11 -13.24 7.33
C ILE A 363 -12.86 -12.91 6.03
N GLU A 364 -12.24 -12.16 5.12
CA GLU A 364 -12.88 -11.77 3.86
C GLU A 364 -13.25 -12.99 3.01
N LYS A 365 -12.34 -13.97 2.87
CA LYS A 365 -12.66 -15.22 2.19
C LYS A 365 -13.87 -15.91 2.81
N GLY A 366 -13.89 -16.05 4.13
CA GLY A 366 -14.97 -16.70 4.84
C GLY A 366 -16.31 -15.95 4.72
N LEU A 367 -16.29 -14.62 4.74
CA LEU A 367 -17.48 -13.79 4.56
C LEU A 367 -18.05 -13.94 3.15
N LEU A 368 -17.21 -13.82 2.11
CA LEU A 368 -17.69 -13.89 0.73
C LEU A 368 -18.13 -15.31 0.33
N ASN A 369 -17.50 -16.35 0.90
CA ASN A 369 -17.88 -17.74 0.64
C ASN A 369 -19.09 -18.19 1.49
N GLY A 370 -19.56 -17.37 2.43
CA GLY A 370 -20.66 -17.69 3.34
C GLY A 370 -20.29 -18.64 4.49
N ASP A 371 -19.00 -18.89 4.71
CA ASP A 371 -18.49 -19.71 5.82
C ASP A 371 -18.52 -18.96 7.17
N LEU A 372 -18.48 -17.63 7.14
CA LEU A 372 -18.52 -16.76 8.31
C LEU A 372 -19.71 -15.80 8.22
N ASN A 373 -20.30 -15.47 9.38
CA ASN A 373 -21.35 -14.45 9.47
C ASN A 373 -20.79 -13.14 10.03
N VAL A 374 -21.25 -12.02 9.48
CA VAL A 374 -20.86 -10.67 9.93
C VAL A 374 -21.12 -10.46 11.43
N LYS A 375 -22.27 -10.89 11.95
CA LYS A 375 -22.63 -10.78 13.37
C LYS A 375 -21.61 -11.42 14.35
N ASP A 376 -20.86 -12.41 13.89
CA ASP A 376 -19.92 -13.18 14.71
C ASP A 376 -18.49 -12.60 14.64
N LEU A 377 -18.27 -11.55 13.83
CA LEU A 377 -16.94 -11.01 13.55
C LEU A 377 -16.16 -10.49 14.76
N PRO A 378 -16.75 -9.82 15.77
CA PRO A 378 -15.99 -9.43 16.96
C PRO A 378 -15.29 -10.62 17.62
N GLY A 379 -16.00 -11.74 17.78
CA GLY A 379 -15.44 -12.97 18.34
C GLY A 379 -14.40 -13.61 17.42
N ILE A 380 -14.71 -13.76 16.13
CA ILE A 380 -13.79 -14.34 15.14
C ILE A 380 -12.49 -13.52 15.05
N TRP A 381 -12.59 -12.20 15.08
CA TRP A 381 -11.45 -11.29 15.08
C TRP A 381 -10.56 -11.54 16.30
N ASN A 382 -11.16 -11.58 17.48
CA ASN A 382 -10.44 -11.80 18.73
C ASN A 382 -9.73 -13.15 18.77
N ASP A 383 -10.41 -14.21 18.33
CA ASP A 383 -9.82 -15.55 18.21
C ASP A 383 -8.61 -15.54 17.25
N LYS A 384 -8.74 -14.91 16.08
CA LYS A 384 -7.63 -14.81 15.12
C LYS A 384 -6.46 -13.95 15.63
N MET A 385 -6.73 -12.83 16.29
CA MET A 385 -5.69 -12.01 16.92
C MET A 385 -4.91 -12.81 17.97
N LYS A 386 -5.62 -13.62 18.77
CA LYS A 386 -5.00 -14.49 19.76
C LYS A 386 -4.18 -15.60 19.12
N ASP A 387 -4.70 -16.24 18.09
CA ASP A 387 -4.00 -17.32 17.38
C ASP A 387 -2.73 -16.82 16.66
N TYR A 388 -2.77 -15.60 16.10
CA TYR A 388 -1.70 -15.10 15.23
C TYR A 388 -0.68 -14.28 16.00
N LEU A 389 -1.14 -13.46 16.94
CA LEU A 389 -0.31 -12.47 17.65
C LEU A 389 -0.19 -12.77 19.15
N GLY A 390 -1.03 -13.65 19.70
CA GLY A 390 -1.04 -14.00 21.13
C GLY A 390 -1.67 -12.93 22.02
N ILE A 391 -2.44 -11.99 21.43
CA ILE A 391 -3.10 -10.89 22.13
C ILE A 391 -4.55 -10.78 21.69
N GLU A 392 -5.39 -10.21 22.56
CA GLU A 392 -6.83 -10.07 22.34
C GLU A 392 -7.21 -8.60 22.56
N PRO A 393 -7.84 -7.94 21.56
CA PRO A 393 -8.33 -6.57 21.72
C PRO A 393 -9.33 -6.46 22.87
N SER A 394 -9.24 -5.37 23.63
CA SER A 394 -10.17 -5.11 24.74
C SER A 394 -11.47 -4.43 24.32
N THR A 395 -11.48 -3.90 23.08
CA THR A 395 -12.52 -3.06 22.49
C THR A 395 -12.66 -3.42 21.02
N ASP A 396 -13.86 -3.28 20.45
CA ASP A 396 -14.09 -3.44 19.01
C ASP A 396 -13.34 -2.37 18.21
N ARG A 397 -13.15 -1.18 18.79
CA ARG A 397 -12.32 -0.09 18.24
C ARG A 397 -10.88 -0.53 17.94
N GLU A 398 -10.27 -1.30 18.83
CA GLU A 398 -8.93 -1.90 18.65
C GLU A 398 -9.00 -3.23 17.89
N GLY A 399 -10.19 -3.85 17.84
CA GLY A 399 -10.48 -5.07 17.12
C GLY A 399 -11.05 -4.82 15.72
N VAL A 400 -12.24 -5.36 15.47
CA VAL A 400 -12.90 -5.43 14.16
C VAL A 400 -13.19 -4.06 13.52
N LEU A 401 -13.32 -2.98 14.31
CA LEU A 401 -13.57 -1.62 13.82
C LEU A 401 -12.27 -0.85 13.50
N GLN A 402 -11.09 -1.44 13.65
CA GLN A 402 -9.85 -0.66 13.55
C GLN A 402 -9.60 -0.07 12.16
N ASP A 403 -9.99 -0.76 11.09
CA ASP A 403 -9.74 -0.39 9.70
C ASP A 403 -11.03 0.03 8.97
N ILE A 404 -10.92 1.06 8.12
CA ILE A 404 -12.05 1.62 7.36
C ILE A 404 -12.45 0.80 6.13
N HIS A 405 -11.53 0.00 5.57
CA HIS A 405 -11.64 -0.67 4.27
C HIS A 405 -13.00 -1.38 4.06
N TRP A 406 -13.46 -2.17 5.02
CA TRP A 406 -14.74 -2.88 4.89
C TRP A 406 -15.97 -1.95 4.94
N ALA A 407 -15.87 -0.77 5.55
CA ALA A 407 -16.93 0.23 5.52
C ALA A 407 -17.04 0.90 4.14
N GLY A 408 -15.91 1.08 3.46
CA GLY A 408 -15.81 1.54 2.06
C GLY A 408 -16.13 0.46 1.03
N GLY A 409 -16.16 -0.81 1.45
CA GLY A 409 -16.44 -1.96 0.60
C GLY A 409 -15.21 -2.56 -0.10
N ASP A 410 -14.00 -2.23 0.36
CA ASP A 410 -12.73 -2.72 -0.19
C ASP A 410 -12.43 -4.15 0.26
N PHE A 411 -13.01 -5.15 -0.41
CA PHE A 411 -12.68 -6.56 -0.27
C PHE A 411 -11.62 -6.97 -1.31
N GLY A 412 -10.68 -7.84 -0.97
CA GLY A 412 -9.58 -8.20 -1.89
C GLY A 412 -8.35 -7.29 -1.80
N TYR A 413 -8.45 -6.18 -1.06
CA TYR A 413 -7.40 -5.17 -1.01
C TYR A 413 -6.24 -5.55 -0.08
N PHE A 414 -6.53 -5.98 1.16
CA PHE A 414 -5.50 -6.21 2.17
C PHE A 414 -4.36 -7.16 1.75
N PRO A 415 -4.58 -8.27 1.00
CA PRO A 415 -3.50 -9.15 0.56
C PRO A 415 -2.38 -8.44 -0.18
N SER A 416 -2.67 -7.32 -0.87
CA SER A 416 -1.67 -6.49 -1.55
C SER A 416 -0.57 -6.01 -0.59
N TYR A 417 -0.89 -5.73 0.68
CA TYR A 417 0.08 -5.33 1.68
C TYR A 417 1.11 -6.41 2.00
N ALA A 418 0.65 -7.65 2.24
CA ALA A 418 1.55 -8.78 2.51
C ALA A 418 2.34 -9.17 1.26
N LEU A 419 1.71 -9.11 0.08
CA LEU A 419 2.36 -9.36 -1.20
C LEU A 419 3.47 -8.35 -1.47
N GLY A 420 3.20 -7.06 -1.24
CA GLY A 420 4.20 -6.01 -1.39
C GLY A 420 5.44 -6.28 -0.54
N TYR A 421 5.24 -6.76 0.69
CA TYR A 421 6.38 -7.08 1.55
C TYR A 421 7.20 -8.27 1.03
N ILE A 422 6.53 -9.32 0.53
CA ILE A 422 7.19 -10.48 -0.06
C ILE A 422 7.94 -10.09 -1.35
N TYR A 423 7.29 -9.34 -2.24
CA TYR A 423 7.90 -8.85 -3.48
C TYR A 423 9.12 -7.98 -3.18
N GLY A 424 9.00 -7.04 -2.24
CA GLY A 424 10.11 -6.16 -1.85
C GLY A 424 11.32 -6.94 -1.36
N ALA A 425 11.11 -8.01 -0.56
CA ALA A 425 12.19 -8.88 -0.12
C ALA A 425 12.84 -9.67 -1.28
N GLN A 426 12.03 -10.14 -2.23
CA GLN A 426 12.52 -10.80 -3.45
C GLN A 426 13.31 -9.85 -4.37
N PHE A 427 12.82 -8.62 -4.56
CA PHE A 427 13.52 -7.59 -5.31
C PHE A 427 14.84 -7.22 -4.64
N LYS A 428 14.85 -7.03 -3.32
CA LYS A 428 16.08 -6.80 -2.55
C LYS A 428 17.09 -7.91 -2.77
N HIS A 429 16.67 -9.16 -2.62
CA HIS A 429 17.57 -10.30 -2.82
C HIS A 429 18.18 -10.34 -4.23
N THR A 430 17.41 -9.94 -5.24
CA THR A 430 17.89 -9.88 -6.62
C THR A 430 18.86 -8.73 -6.82
N LEU A 431 18.53 -7.54 -6.31
CA LEU A 431 19.37 -6.35 -6.36
C LEU A 431 20.73 -6.62 -5.70
N GLU A 432 20.78 -7.35 -4.58
CA GLU A 432 22.01 -7.72 -3.88
C GLU A 432 22.99 -8.57 -4.70
N LYS A 433 22.53 -9.19 -5.80
CA LYS A 433 23.41 -9.92 -6.73
C LYS A 433 24.22 -8.98 -7.62
N GLU A 434 23.77 -7.73 -7.78
CA GLU A 434 24.37 -6.73 -8.68
C GLU A 434 24.98 -5.56 -7.90
N ILE A 435 24.38 -5.17 -6.78
CA ILE A 435 24.76 -3.99 -5.98
C ILE A 435 24.90 -4.42 -4.52
N ASN A 436 26.02 -4.09 -3.90
CA ASN A 436 26.14 -4.18 -2.44
C ASN A 436 25.33 -3.05 -1.79
N ILE A 437 24.11 -3.37 -1.35
CA ILE A 437 23.17 -2.40 -0.77
C ILE A 437 23.77 -1.70 0.45
N GLU A 438 24.35 -2.45 1.38
CA GLU A 438 24.90 -1.87 2.62
C GLU A 438 26.00 -0.85 2.30
N GLN A 439 26.91 -1.21 1.40
CA GLN A 439 27.97 -0.30 0.95
C GLN A 439 27.40 0.95 0.25
N ALA A 440 26.40 0.79 -0.61
CA ALA A 440 25.76 1.93 -1.28
C ALA A 440 25.11 2.88 -0.26
N ILE A 441 24.49 2.35 0.78
CA ILE A 441 23.91 3.15 1.87
C ILE A 441 25.03 3.85 2.68
N GLU A 442 26.10 3.14 3.03
CA GLU A 442 27.25 3.69 3.76
C GLU A 442 27.97 4.81 3.01
N GLN A 443 27.96 4.76 1.68
CA GLN A 443 28.55 5.77 0.81
C GLN A 443 27.58 6.91 0.44
N ASN A 444 26.37 6.92 1.01
CA ASN A 444 25.31 7.88 0.70
C ASN A 444 24.89 7.87 -0.78
N GLU A 445 24.88 6.71 -1.42
CA GLU A 445 24.58 6.50 -2.83
C GLU A 445 23.22 5.81 -3.06
N LEU A 446 22.19 6.19 -2.28
CA LEU A 446 20.83 5.62 -2.41
C LEU A 446 20.26 5.77 -3.83
N LYS A 447 20.71 6.78 -4.58
CA LYS A 447 20.35 6.97 -6.00
C LYS A 447 20.71 5.77 -6.87
N LYS A 448 21.79 5.03 -6.57
CA LYS A 448 22.14 3.79 -7.31
C LYS A 448 21.08 2.69 -7.13
N ILE A 449 20.52 2.60 -5.92
CA ILE A 449 19.43 1.67 -5.61
C ILE A 449 18.16 2.10 -6.38
N LYS A 450 17.82 3.39 -6.32
CA LYS A 450 16.70 3.97 -7.10
C LYS A 450 16.86 3.71 -8.60
N GLU A 451 18.04 3.93 -9.17
CA GLU A 451 18.32 3.71 -10.60
C GLU A 451 18.11 2.25 -11.01
N TRP A 452 18.50 1.31 -10.15
CA TRP A 452 18.22 -0.11 -10.38
C TRP A 452 16.72 -0.39 -10.36
N LEU A 453 15.99 0.10 -9.35
CA LEU A 453 14.53 -0.06 -9.27
C LEU A 453 13.82 0.58 -10.47
N ASN A 454 14.26 1.77 -10.89
CA ASN A 454 13.76 2.44 -12.10
C ASN A 454 13.93 1.56 -13.34
N LYS A 455 15.13 1.02 -13.54
CA LYS A 455 15.46 0.20 -14.70
C LYS A 455 14.76 -1.16 -14.69
N HIS A 456 14.57 -1.80 -13.55
CA HIS A 456 14.05 -3.17 -13.52
C HIS A 456 12.54 -3.23 -13.25
N ILE A 457 11.98 -2.20 -12.62
CA ILE A 457 10.59 -2.19 -12.13
C ILE A 457 9.86 -0.95 -12.66
N HIS A 458 10.30 0.26 -12.30
CA HIS A 458 9.45 1.45 -12.45
C HIS A 458 9.19 1.84 -13.89
N GLN A 459 10.20 1.77 -14.76
CA GLN A 459 10.09 2.24 -16.15
C GLN A 459 8.97 1.55 -16.95
N HIS A 460 8.49 0.39 -16.49
CA HIS A 460 7.47 -0.38 -17.17
C HIS A 460 6.05 0.13 -16.95
N GLY A 461 5.77 0.93 -15.90
CA GLY A 461 4.40 1.23 -15.49
C GLY A 461 3.58 -0.07 -15.40
N SER A 462 2.45 -0.12 -16.09
CA SER A 462 1.57 -1.30 -16.19
C SER A 462 1.71 -2.05 -17.52
N MET A 463 2.84 -1.91 -18.20
CA MET A 463 3.16 -2.66 -19.44
C MET A 463 3.27 -4.17 -19.21
N LYS A 464 3.55 -4.61 -17.99
CA LYS A 464 3.68 -6.02 -17.59
C LYS A 464 2.67 -6.35 -16.51
N GLU A 465 2.16 -7.57 -16.48
CA GLU A 465 1.41 -8.05 -15.31
C GLU A 465 2.33 -8.16 -14.08
N PRO A 466 1.80 -8.09 -12.85
CA PRO A 466 2.61 -8.12 -11.62
C PRO A 466 3.50 -9.36 -11.48
N LEU A 467 2.94 -10.55 -11.72
CA LEU A 467 3.68 -11.81 -11.61
C LEU A 467 4.71 -12.00 -12.73
N ASP A 468 4.44 -11.47 -13.93
CA ASP A 468 5.40 -11.47 -15.03
C ASP A 468 6.56 -10.51 -14.74
N LEU A 469 6.27 -9.33 -14.20
CA LEU A 469 7.28 -8.38 -13.74
C LEU A 469 8.16 -8.99 -12.65
N LEU A 470 7.56 -9.63 -11.65
CA LEU A 470 8.30 -10.34 -10.60
C LEU A 470 9.24 -11.39 -11.20
N LYS A 471 8.75 -12.21 -12.12
CA LYS A 471 9.53 -13.27 -12.75
C LYS A 471 10.64 -12.72 -13.65
N ASP A 472 10.38 -11.66 -14.40
CA ASP A 472 11.38 -11.00 -15.25
C ASP A 472 12.53 -10.42 -14.42
N VAL A 473 12.22 -9.85 -13.26
CA VAL A 473 13.23 -9.24 -12.38
C VAL A 473 13.98 -10.31 -11.59
N THR A 474 13.28 -11.27 -11.00
CA THR A 474 13.86 -12.18 -9.99
C THR A 474 14.25 -13.55 -10.54
N GLY A 475 13.70 -13.94 -11.69
CA GLY A 475 13.86 -15.24 -12.32
C GLY A 475 12.89 -16.32 -11.84
N GLU A 476 12.02 -16.03 -10.86
CA GLU A 476 11.08 -17.00 -10.28
C GLU A 476 9.72 -16.37 -9.91
N GLY A 477 8.78 -17.21 -9.47
CA GLY A 477 7.46 -16.75 -8.99
C GLY A 477 7.49 -16.24 -7.54
N LEU A 478 6.31 -16.00 -6.96
CA LEU A 478 6.15 -15.54 -5.58
C LEU A 478 6.84 -16.49 -4.57
N ASN A 479 7.77 -15.96 -3.78
CA ASN A 479 8.57 -16.74 -2.84
C ASN A 479 8.80 -16.00 -1.51
N HIS A 480 7.99 -16.34 -0.49
CA HIS A 480 8.05 -15.75 0.85
C HIS A 480 9.35 -16.04 1.63
N GLN A 481 10.15 -17.03 1.22
CA GLN A 481 11.36 -17.41 1.97
C GLN A 481 12.43 -16.30 1.99
N TYR A 482 12.41 -15.40 1.01
CA TYR A 482 13.29 -14.22 1.02
C TYR A 482 12.95 -13.25 2.15
N LEU A 483 11.65 -13.04 2.40
CA LEU A 483 11.18 -12.22 3.53
C LEU A 483 11.55 -12.89 4.86
N VAL A 484 11.28 -14.19 4.99
CA VAL A 484 11.63 -14.97 6.19
C VAL A 484 13.14 -14.88 6.47
N LYS A 485 13.98 -15.07 5.44
CA LYS A 485 15.44 -14.97 5.58
C LYS A 485 15.89 -13.57 5.99
N TYR A 486 15.34 -12.52 5.38
CA TYR A 486 15.65 -11.13 5.75
C TYR A 486 15.34 -10.87 7.23
N LEU A 487 14.11 -11.17 7.66
CA LEU A 487 13.67 -10.95 9.04
C LEU A 487 14.50 -11.80 10.01
N THR A 488 14.72 -13.07 9.69
CA THR A 488 15.53 -13.99 10.50
C THR A 488 16.94 -13.43 10.73
N ASN A 489 17.62 -12.99 9.67
CA ASN A 489 18.97 -12.43 9.78
C ASN A 489 18.99 -11.13 10.60
N LYS A 490 18.12 -10.18 10.26
CA LYS A 490 18.06 -8.86 10.90
C LYS A 490 17.79 -8.99 12.39
N TYR A 491 16.81 -9.80 12.76
CA TYR A 491 16.33 -9.85 14.13
C TYR A 491 17.11 -10.83 15.02
N SER A 492 17.83 -11.78 14.44
CA SER A 492 18.85 -12.52 15.18
C SER A 492 19.99 -11.62 15.67
N ASP A 493 20.42 -10.63 14.86
CA ASP A 493 21.42 -9.62 15.28
C ASP A 493 20.87 -8.66 16.35
N ILE A 494 19.63 -8.18 16.17
CA ILE A 494 19.00 -7.22 17.09
C ILE A 494 18.77 -7.86 18.46
N TYR A 495 18.19 -9.06 18.50
CA TYR A 495 17.78 -9.73 19.74
C TYR A 495 18.80 -10.78 20.23
N GLY A 496 19.93 -10.98 19.54
CA GLY A 496 20.97 -11.93 19.97
C GLY A 496 20.50 -13.39 20.00
N ILE A 497 19.61 -13.76 19.07
CA ILE A 497 19.03 -15.10 18.99
C ILE A 497 19.95 -15.98 18.14
N SER A 498 20.23 -17.19 18.60
CA SER A 498 20.94 -18.19 17.80
C SER A 498 19.97 -18.94 16.90
N LEU A 499 20.29 -19.01 15.61
CA LEU A 499 19.54 -19.79 14.64
C LEU A 499 19.77 -21.28 14.93
N SER A 500 18.77 -21.96 15.51
CA SER A 500 18.76 -23.42 15.65
C SER A 500 18.11 -24.10 14.46
#